data_AF-X6LBC0-F1
#
_entry.id   AF-X6LBC0-F1
#
_cell.length_a   1.000
_cell.length_b   1.000
_cell.length_c   1.000
_cell.angle_alpha   90.00
_cell.angle_beta   90.00
_cell.angle_gamma   90.00
#
_symmetry.space_group_name_H-M   'P 1'
#
loop_
_entity.id
_entity.type
_entity.pdbx_description
1 polymer ?
#
loop_
_entity_poly.entity_id
_entity_poly.type
_entity_poly.pdbx_seq_one_letter_code
_entity_poly.pdbx_strand_id
1 'polypeptide(L)'
;MLILNPEEYVNGHLPAMPENLLINVIRAMKKEGKDGDTFTVRYCPNMHPFIISGCGHPMEKIICAADGCGKEIGDTTHANQNTGLKQLEIPKGYILDGSEDELSVGDSFWRYEGLTEVRRIYEVACTLMRLLLHLALLIRNAAVSEGCSQLQKLLQKTDAAKVTEFLQKQAIGYFRLLGKITRLNDELLSVALHQLLNDLPQIFNQWYPNGLNGTDLTTTYEFEKKFENQYCGFFSQTARFHELNNRSKINADEDKALKVIISEIEETKAIDKSYREQYIPHLFLTIHKRFMTEPSLRSKHPLLYHVMCAKDELWSVKYLPVIGQWMKHVYFHFSRQISQQECQSKTIAQAIEEWKQKGYGSE
;
A
#
# COMPACT_ATOMS: atom_id res chain seq x y z
N MET A 1 -21.28 -7.94 7.05
CA MET A 1 -21.58 -6.50 6.93
C MET A 1 -21.25 -5.98 5.53
N LEU A 2 -19.98 -5.95 5.10
CA LEU A 2 -19.58 -5.37 3.81
C LEU A 2 -20.33 -5.93 2.59
N ILE A 3 -20.52 -7.26 2.50
CA ILE A 3 -21.29 -7.89 1.41
C ILE A 3 -22.78 -7.53 1.49
N LEU A 4 -23.34 -7.40 2.70
CA LEU A 4 -24.79 -7.26 2.91
C LEU A 4 -25.25 -5.81 2.81
N ASN A 5 -24.48 -4.88 3.38
CA ASN A 5 -24.79 -3.46 3.44
C ASN A 5 -23.53 -2.59 3.21
N PRO A 6 -23.03 -2.47 1.97
CA PRO A 6 -21.84 -1.67 1.68
C PRO A 6 -22.05 -0.16 1.87
N GLU A 7 -23.30 0.33 1.91
CA GLU A 7 -23.61 1.76 2.06
C GLU A 7 -23.21 2.32 3.44
N GLU A 8 -23.20 1.48 4.49
CA GLU A 8 -22.70 1.86 5.83
C GLU A 8 -21.25 2.36 5.82
N TYR A 9 -20.47 1.90 4.85
CA TYR A 9 -19.06 2.28 4.73
C TYR A 9 -18.85 3.57 3.96
N VAL A 10 -19.88 4.16 3.32
CA VAL A 10 -19.76 5.48 2.65
C VAL A 10 -19.35 6.55 3.66
N ASN A 11 -19.90 6.50 4.87
CA ASN A 11 -19.58 7.39 5.98
C ASN A 11 -18.83 6.69 7.13
N GLY A 12 -18.44 5.43 6.90
CA GLY A 12 -17.70 4.59 7.85
C GLY A 12 -16.24 4.43 7.46
N HIS A 13 -15.48 3.72 8.29
CA HIS A 13 -14.10 3.35 8.00
C HIS A 13 -14.02 1.92 7.45
N LEU A 14 -13.29 1.77 6.35
CA LEU A 14 -12.92 0.46 5.81
C LEU A 14 -11.52 0.09 6.32
N PRO A 15 -11.27 -1.19 6.62
CA PRO A 15 -9.93 -1.63 7.00
C PRO A 15 -8.96 -1.51 5.84
N ALA A 16 -7.67 -1.39 6.17
CA ALA A 16 -6.55 -1.24 5.25
C ALA A 16 -6.65 -0.02 4.31
N MET A 17 -7.50 0.96 4.62
CA MET A 17 -7.52 2.23 3.90
C MET A 17 -6.34 3.11 4.33
N PRO A 18 -5.66 3.78 3.38
CA PRO A 18 -4.60 4.72 3.72
C PRO A 18 -5.14 5.88 4.58
N GLU A 19 -4.37 6.27 5.58
CA GLU A 19 -4.60 7.58 6.18
C GLU A 19 -4.06 8.63 5.19
N ASN A 20 -4.80 9.74 5.00
CA ASN A 20 -4.52 10.81 4.04
C ASN A 20 -3.01 11.00 3.77
N LEU A 21 -2.61 11.09 2.50
CA LEU A 21 -1.24 11.26 2.02
C LEU A 21 -0.43 12.34 2.77
N LEU A 22 -1.09 13.37 3.31
CA LEU A 22 -0.46 14.36 4.19
C LEU A 22 0.19 13.75 5.44
N ILE A 23 -0.25 12.58 5.92
CA ILE A 23 0.35 11.92 7.09
C ILE A 23 1.77 11.45 6.83
N ASN A 24 2.09 11.06 5.59
CA ASN A 24 3.43 10.71 5.18
C ASN A 24 4.34 11.95 5.14
N VAL A 25 3.82 13.09 4.69
CA VAL A 25 4.50 14.40 4.73
C VAL A 25 4.71 14.86 6.18
N ILE A 26 3.68 14.75 7.03
CA ILE A 26 3.77 15.05 8.47
C ILE A 26 4.82 14.17 9.16
N ARG A 27 4.91 12.89 8.79
CA ARG A 27 5.88 11.95 9.37
C ARG A 27 7.31 12.27 8.97
N ALA A 28 7.54 12.65 7.71
CA ALA A 28 8.85 13.08 7.22
C ALA A 28 9.30 14.35 7.96
N MET A 29 8.42 15.33 8.07
CA MET A 29 8.72 16.61 8.71
C MET A 29 8.90 16.48 10.25
N LYS A 30 8.25 15.51 10.93
CA LYS A 30 8.42 15.29 12.39
C LYS A 30 9.74 14.63 12.77
N LYS A 31 10.40 13.90 11.87
CA LYS A 31 11.66 13.19 12.16
C LYS A 31 12.88 14.12 12.28
N GLU A 32 12.79 15.33 11.76
CA GLU A 32 13.92 16.28 11.72
C GLU A 32 13.91 17.33 12.84
N GLY A 33 12.86 17.39 13.65
CA GLY A 33 12.71 18.40 14.71
C GLY A 33 13.49 18.04 15.98
N LYS A 34 14.49 18.86 16.34
CA LYS A 34 14.98 18.96 17.73
C LYS A 34 13.85 19.48 18.62
N ASP A 35 13.84 19.09 19.90
CA ASP A 35 12.86 19.52 20.90
C ASP A 35 12.53 21.02 20.79
N GLY A 36 11.30 21.32 20.38
CA GLY A 36 10.78 22.70 20.24
C GLY A 36 9.88 22.96 19.03
N ASP A 37 10.11 22.28 17.90
CA ASP A 37 9.42 22.57 16.62
C ASP A 37 8.35 21.53 16.25
N THR A 38 7.37 21.34 17.12
CA THR A 38 6.19 20.52 16.77
C THR A 38 5.26 21.32 15.86
N PHE A 39 5.05 20.87 14.62
CA PHE A 39 3.96 21.36 13.78
C PHE A 39 2.79 20.37 13.82
N THR A 40 1.58 20.91 13.73
CA THR A 40 0.34 20.14 13.54
C THR A 40 -0.30 20.54 12.22
N VAL A 41 -0.97 19.59 11.58
CA VAL A 41 -1.73 19.88 10.36
C VAL A 41 -3.21 19.90 10.72
N ARG A 42 -3.85 21.03 10.41
CA ARG A 42 -5.29 21.23 10.53
C ARG A 42 -5.88 21.59 9.17
N TYR A 43 -7.19 21.63 9.05
CA TYR A 43 -7.88 21.80 7.78
C TYR A 43 -8.91 22.92 7.91
N CYS A 44 -9.05 23.75 6.88
CA CYS A 44 -10.18 24.70 6.87
C CYS A 44 -11.53 23.95 6.75
N PRO A 45 -12.67 24.63 6.90
CA PRO A 45 -13.99 24.00 6.77
C PRO A 45 -14.21 23.26 5.44
N ASN A 46 -13.52 23.69 4.38
CA ASN A 46 -13.53 23.14 3.02
C ASN A 46 -12.40 22.10 2.76
N MET A 47 -11.75 21.57 3.81
CA MET A 47 -10.77 20.47 3.71
C MET A 47 -9.43 20.79 3.02
N HIS A 48 -9.06 22.07 2.89
CA HIS A 48 -7.68 22.44 2.50
C HIS A 48 -6.73 22.39 3.71
N PRO A 49 -5.53 21.80 3.57
CA PRO A 49 -4.57 21.62 4.67
C PRO A 49 -3.88 22.93 5.09
N PHE A 50 -3.61 23.05 6.39
CA PHE A 50 -2.90 24.13 7.06
C PHE A 50 -1.85 23.53 8.00
N ILE A 51 -0.60 23.96 7.84
CA ILE A 51 0.50 23.58 8.74
C ILE A 51 0.62 24.67 9.80
N ILE A 52 0.50 24.29 11.08
CA ILE A 52 0.55 25.20 12.23
C ILE A 52 1.73 24.79 13.10
N SER A 53 2.72 25.65 13.23
CA SER A 53 3.88 25.47 14.12
C SER A 53 3.52 25.76 15.58
N GLY A 54 4.30 25.21 16.53
CA GLY A 54 4.18 25.50 17.96
C GLY A 54 2.98 24.82 18.62
N CYS A 55 2.13 25.59 19.31
CA CYS A 55 1.01 25.10 20.13
C CYS A 55 -0.19 24.53 19.33
N GLY A 56 -0.09 24.49 18.00
CA GLY A 56 -1.11 23.92 17.12
C GLY A 56 -2.39 24.75 16.98
N HIS A 57 -2.40 26.01 17.43
CA HIS A 57 -3.51 26.95 17.26
C HIS A 57 -3.02 28.16 16.45
N PRO A 58 -3.77 28.61 15.42
CA PRO A 58 -3.41 29.85 14.73
C PRO A 58 -3.54 31.02 15.69
N MET A 59 -2.54 31.91 15.69
CA MET A 59 -2.55 33.15 16.48
C MET A 59 -3.19 34.33 15.73
N GLU A 60 -3.54 34.11 14.47
CA GLU A 60 -4.06 35.13 13.56
C GLU A 60 -5.26 34.58 12.80
N LYS A 61 -6.18 35.49 12.45
CA LYS A 61 -7.26 35.22 11.51
C LYS A 61 -6.71 35.33 10.10
N ILE A 62 -6.70 34.21 9.38
CA ILE A 62 -6.25 34.14 7.99
C ILE A 62 -7.41 33.69 7.09
N ILE A 63 -7.38 34.11 5.83
CA ILE A 63 -8.27 33.57 4.80
C ILE A 63 -7.58 32.37 4.18
N CYS A 64 -8.32 31.28 3.98
CA CYS A 64 -7.80 30.08 3.33
C CYS A 64 -7.21 30.43 1.95
N ALA A 65 -5.92 30.13 1.77
CA ALA A 65 -5.15 30.47 0.58
C ALA A 65 -5.45 29.61 -0.66
N ALA A 66 -6.34 28.62 -0.55
CA ALA A 66 -6.79 27.85 -1.71
C ALA A 66 -7.73 28.70 -2.58
N ASP A 67 -7.44 28.76 -3.87
CA ASP A 67 -8.20 29.54 -4.84
C ASP A 67 -9.70 29.22 -4.78
N GLY A 68 -10.52 30.26 -4.63
CA GLY A 68 -11.98 30.13 -4.54
C GLY A 68 -12.52 29.64 -3.19
N CYS A 69 -11.67 29.38 -2.18
CA CYS A 69 -12.15 28.90 -0.88
C CYS A 69 -12.77 30.02 -0.02
N GLY A 70 -12.02 31.11 0.21
CA GLY A 70 -12.49 32.30 0.94
C GLY A 70 -12.89 32.10 2.41
N LYS A 71 -12.64 30.92 3.01
CA LYS A 71 -13.00 30.64 4.41
C LYS A 71 -12.00 31.27 5.38
N GLU A 72 -12.50 32.00 6.36
CA GLU A 72 -11.72 32.53 7.49
C GLU A 72 -11.43 31.41 8.51
N ILE A 73 -10.19 31.38 8.99
CA ILE A 73 -9.65 30.36 9.90
C ILE A 73 -8.72 31.03 10.91
N GLY A 74 -8.66 30.48 12.12
CA GLY A 74 -7.85 31.01 13.22
C GLY A 74 -8.61 31.94 14.16
N ASP A 75 -7.94 32.28 15.26
CA ASP A 75 -8.45 33.18 16.30
C ASP A 75 -7.31 34.07 16.81
N THR A 76 -7.64 35.26 17.30
CA THR A 76 -6.66 36.23 17.81
C THR A 76 -6.40 36.08 19.31
N THR A 77 -7.16 35.26 20.03
CA THR A 77 -7.17 35.29 21.50
C THR A 77 -6.60 34.07 22.20
N HIS A 78 -6.22 33.01 21.46
CA HIS A 78 -5.85 31.70 22.02
C HIS A 78 -6.89 31.06 22.97
N ALA A 79 -8.01 31.72 23.24
CA ALA A 79 -9.00 31.32 24.23
C ALA A 79 -10.14 30.51 23.60
N ASN A 80 -10.35 30.64 22.29
CA ASN A 80 -11.47 30.01 21.61
C ASN A 80 -11.09 28.62 21.10
N GLN A 81 -11.75 27.58 21.63
CA GLN A 81 -11.51 26.19 21.21
C GLN A 81 -11.89 25.95 19.75
N ASN A 82 -12.84 26.73 19.21
CA ASN A 82 -13.32 26.60 17.85
C ASN A 82 -12.64 27.61 16.91
N THR A 83 -11.46 27.24 16.40
CA THR A 83 -10.66 28.07 15.47
C THR A 83 -11.15 28.02 14.02
N GLY A 84 -12.33 27.43 13.76
CA GLY A 84 -12.82 27.14 12.40
C GLY A 84 -12.00 26.07 11.67
N LEU A 85 -10.93 25.57 12.29
CA LEU A 85 -10.08 24.51 11.77
C LEU A 85 -10.57 23.15 12.24
N LYS A 86 -10.69 22.23 11.30
CA LYS A 86 -10.95 20.81 11.52
C LYS A 86 -9.62 20.08 11.72
N GLN A 87 -9.55 19.21 12.72
CA GLN A 87 -8.52 18.17 12.73
C GLN A 87 -8.89 17.14 11.67
N LEU A 88 -7.91 16.55 10.97
CA LEU A 88 -8.21 15.57 9.92
C LEU A 88 -9.09 14.46 10.49
N GLU A 89 -10.35 14.40 10.06
CA GLU A 89 -11.12 13.18 10.14
C GLU A 89 -10.44 12.20 9.19
N ILE A 90 -9.98 11.07 9.72
CA ILE A 90 -9.47 9.97 8.92
C ILE A 90 -10.49 9.70 7.81
N PRO A 91 -10.07 9.61 6.53
CA PRO A 91 -11.01 9.53 5.44
C PRO A 91 -12.03 8.41 5.70
N LYS A 92 -13.30 8.78 5.63
CA LYS A 92 -14.43 7.85 5.61
C LYS A 92 -14.66 7.42 4.17
N GLY A 93 -15.22 6.23 3.97
CA GLY A 93 -15.42 5.70 2.64
C GLY A 93 -14.25 4.92 2.09
N TYR A 94 -14.41 4.59 0.81
CA TYR A 94 -13.41 3.91 0.01
C TYR A 94 -12.56 4.96 -0.71
N ILE A 95 -11.24 4.83 -0.61
CA ILE A 95 -10.29 5.87 -1.06
C ILE A 95 -9.14 5.34 -1.92
N LEU A 96 -9.17 4.06 -2.27
CA LEU A 96 -8.19 3.44 -3.15
C LEU A 96 -8.52 3.81 -4.60
N ASP A 97 -7.52 4.11 -5.42
CA ASP A 97 -7.70 4.64 -6.78
C ASP A 97 -7.40 3.62 -7.88
N GLY A 98 -6.77 2.50 -7.54
CA GLY A 98 -6.40 1.44 -8.48
C GLY A 98 -5.31 1.84 -9.47
N SER A 99 -4.49 2.82 -9.12
CA SER A 99 -3.27 3.18 -9.84
C SER A 99 -2.26 2.03 -9.83
N GLU A 100 -1.34 2.03 -10.80
CA GLU A 100 -0.25 1.04 -10.83
C GLU A 100 0.68 1.19 -9.62
N ASP A 101 0.84 2.42 -9.10
CA ASP A 101 1.62 2.68 -7.90
C ASP A 101 0.99 2.00 -6.67
N GLU A 102 -0.33 2.14 -6.49
CA GLU A 102 -1.07 1.46 -5.43
C GLU A 102 -0.96 -0.07 -5.52
N LEU A 103 -0.95 -0.61 -6.74
CA LEU A 103 -0.93 -2.05 -6.99
C LEU A 103 0.48 -2.67 -7.06
N SER A 104 1.55 -1.87 -6.97
CA SER A 104 2.93 -2.34 -7.16
C SER A 104 3.77 -2.39 -5.89
N VAL A 105 3.36 -1.65 -4.84
CA VAL A 105 4.06 -1.52 -3.56
C VAL A 105 3.10 -1.81 -2.41
N GLY A 106 3.51 -2.70 -1.49
CA GLY A 106 2.71 -3.03 -0.31
C GLY A 106 2.73 -1.91 0.72
N ASP A 107 1.55 -1.52 1.20
CA ASP A 107 1.40 -0.50 2.23
C ASP A 107 1.61 -1.04 3.65
N SER A 108 2.12 -0.20 4.54
CA SER A 108 2.17 -0.47 5.98
C SER A 108 1.76 0.77 6.77
N PHE A 109 0.92 0.58 7.78
CA PHE A 109 0.42 1.67 8.62
C PHE A 109 0.72 1.39 10.09
N TRP A 110 1.16 2.42 10.80
CA TRP A 110 1.24 2.44 12.25
C TRP A 110 0.87 3.82 12.77
N ARG A 111 0.12 3.85 13.87
CA ARG A 111 -0.35 5.08 14.51
C ARG A 111 -0.25 4.95 16.02
N TYR A 112 0.18 6.02 16.67
CA TYR A 112 0.25 6.15 18.12
C TYR A 112 -0.61 7.32 18.59
N GLU A 113 -1.27 7.15 19.72
CA GLU A 113 -1.92 8.21 20.50
C GLU A 113 -1.21 8.29 21.85
N GLY A 114 -0.42 9.35 22.06
CA GLY A 114 0.54 9.40 23.16
C GLY A 114 1.58 8.29 23.04
N LEU A 115 1.67 7.44 24.06
CA LEU A 115 2.56 6.26 24.10
C LEU A 115 1.86 4.97 23.64
N THR A 116 0.56 5.01 23.32
CA THR A 116 -0.22 3.83 22.97
C THR A 116 -0.24 3.65 21.46
N GLU A 117 0.23 2.50 20.95
CA GLU A 117 0.03 2.13 19.55
C GLU A 117 -1.45 1.85 19.33
N VAL A 118 -2.13 2.65 18.50
CA VAL A 118 -3.57 2.52 18.21
C VAL A 118 -3.86 1.77 16.91
N ARG A 119 -2.93 1.78 15.94
CA ARG A 119 -3.03 1.06 14.66
C ARG A 119 -1.68 0.43 14.31
N ARG A 120 -1.67 -0.80 13.81
CA ARG A 120 -0.48 -1.44 13.21
C ARG A 120 -0.89 -2.52 12.22
N ILE A 121 -0.43 -2.38 10.98
CA ILE A 121 -0.64 -3.35 9.90
C ILE A 121 0.53 -3.25 8.91
N TYR A 122 1.09 -4.38 8.51
CA TYR A 122 2.24 -4.49 7.61
C TYR A 122 1.83 -4.90 6.19
N GLU A 123 2.78 -4.83 5.26
CA GLU A 123 2.59 -5.05 3.81
C GLU A 123 1.78 -6.30 3.49
N VAL A 124 2.09 -7.43 4.13
CA VAL A 124 1.41 -8.71 3.87
C VAL A 124 -0.06 -8.68 4.30
N ALA A 125 -0.33 -8.34 5.55
CA ALA A 125 -1.71 -8.35 6.06
C ALA A 125 -2.55 -7.23 5.44
N CYS A 126 -1.96 -6.06 5.20
CA CYS A 126 -2.62 -4.95 4.51
C CYS A 126 -3.04 -5.36 3.09
N THR A 127 -2.12 -5.93 2.31
CA THR A 127 -2.40 -6.41 0.94
C THR A 127 -3.45 -7.52 0.95
N LEU A 128 -3.35 -8.48 1.88
CA LEU A 128 -4.34 -9.55 2.04
C LEU A 128 -5.72 -9.01 2.40
N MET A 129 -5.82 -8.08 3.35
CA MET A 129 -7.09 -7.44 3.70
C MET A 129 -7.73 -6.76 2.51
N ARG A 130 -6.94 -5.99 1.74
CA ARG A 130 -7.43 -5.34 0.53
C ARG A 130 -7.90 -6.38 -0.47
N LEU A 131 -7.15 -7.45 -0.72
CA LEU A 131 -7.59 -8.53 -1.61
C LEU A 131 -8.95 -9.10 -1.17
N LEU A 132 -9.11 -9.47 0.10
CA LEU A 132 -10.35 -10.03 0.65
C LEU A 132 -11.52 -9.04 0.56
N LEU A 133 -11.26 -7.76 0.82
CA LEU A 133 -12.24 -6.68 0.70
C LEU A 133 -12.73 -6.56 -0.75
N HIS A 134 -11.83 -6.52 -1.73
CA HIS A 134 -12.21 -6.41 -3.14
C HIS A 134 -12.92 -7.66 -3.65
N LEU A 135 -12.52 -8.86 -3.23
CA LEU A 135 -13.23 -10.10 -3.55
C LEU A 135 -14.65 -10.10 -2.99
N ALA A 136 -14.84 -9.66 -1.74
CA ALA A 136 -16.16 -9.54 -1.13
C ALA A 136 -17.06 -8.54 -1.86
N LEU A 137 -16.51 -7.36 -2.23
CA LEU A 137 -17.25 -6.35 -3.00
C LEU A 137 -17.58 -6.87 -4.41
N LEU A 138 -16.67 -7.60 -5.05
CA LEU A 138 -16.89 -8.19 -6.38
C LEU A 138 -18.00 -9.23 -6.34
N ILE A 139 -18.04 -10.10 -5.32
CA ILE A 139 -19.12 -11.05 -5.08
C ILE A 139 -20.46 -10.32 -4.93
N ARG A 140 -20.52 -9.25 -4.13
CA ARG A 140 -21.75 -8.45 -3.98
C ARG A 140 -22.18 -7.82 -5.31
N ASN A 141 -21.25 -7.28 -6.10
CA ASN A 141 -21.59 -6.70 -7.39
C ASN A 141 -22.13 -7.76 -8.36
N ALA A 142 -21.51 -8.94 -8.40
CA ALA A 142 -21.92 -10.05 -9.26
C ALA A 142 -23.26 -10.68 -8.85
N ALA A 143 -23.61 -10.62 -7.56
CA ALA A 143 -24.89 -11.11 -7.05
C ALA A 143 -26.10 -10.24 -7.45
N VAL A 144 -25.88 -9.03 -7.98
CA VAL A 144 -26.92 -8.09 -8.40
C VAL A 144 -26.84 -7.90 -9.92
N SER A 145 -27.81 -8.41 -10.67
CA SER A 145 -27.80 -8.46 -12.14
C SER A 145 -27.67 -7.09 -12.82
N GLU A 146 -28.19 -6.03 -12.21
CA GLU A 146 -28.14 -4.65 -12.74
C GLU A 146 -26.98 -3.83 -12.12
N GLY A 147 -26.15 -4.47 -11.30
CA GLY A 147 -25.12 -3.84 -10.49
C GLY A 147 -25.65 -3.21 -9.21
N CYS A 148 -24.79 -3.15 -8.20
CA CYS A 148 -25.18 -2.66 -6.88
C CYS A 148 -25.03 -1.13 -6.80
N SER A 149 -26.15 -0.40 -6.76
CA SER A 149 -26.15 1.07 -6.64
C SER A 149 -25.41 1.58 -5.39
N GLN A 150 -25.45 0.80 -4.30
CA GLN A 150 -24.72 1.09 -3.07
C GLN A 150 -23.20 1.02 -3.27
N LEU A 151 -22.72 0.08 -4.11
CA LEU A 151 -21.31 0.00 -4.50
C LEU A 151 -20.90 1.14 -5.43
N GLN A 152 -21.78 1.54 -6.36
CA GLN A 152 -21.54 2.71 -7.20
C GLN A 152 -21.32 3.98 -6.36
N LYS A 153 -22.14 4.18 -5.32
CA LYS A 153 -21.96 5.27 -4.35
C LYS A 153 -20.65 5.13 -3.57
N LEU A 154 -20.39 3.95 -3.01
CA LEU A 154 -19.20 3.70 -2.18
C LEU A 154 -17.90 3.93 -2.95
N LEU A 155 -17.81 3.43 -4.18
CA LEU A 155 -16.62 3.48 -5.03
C LEU A 155 -16.59 4.72 -5.94
N GLN A 156 -17.60 5.57 -5.85
CA GLN A 156 -17.76 6.78 -6.66
C GLN A 156 -17.66 6.49 -8.17
N LYS A 157 -18.34 5.44 -8.64
CA LYS A 157 -18.37 5.03 -10.06
C LYS A 157 -19.76 5.26 -10.65
N THR A 158 -19.80 5.61 -11.92
CA THR A 158 -21.03 6.06 -12.61
C THR A 158 -21.98 4.94 -12.98
N ASP A 159 -21.49 3.71 -13.15
CA ASP A 159 -22.27 2.59 -13.63
C ASP A 159 -21.68 1.24 -13.17
N ALA A 160 -22.47 0.18 -13.32
CA ALA A 160 -22.14 -1.17 -12.87
C ALA A 160 -20.92 -1.78 -13.58
N ALA A 161 -20.71 -1.47 -14.87
CA ALA A 161 -19.60 -2.02 -15.63
C ALA A 161 -18.27 -1.49 -15.11
N LYS A 162 -18.18 -0.19 -14.85
CA LYS A 162 -16.99 0.44 -14.24
C LYS A 162 -16.71 -0.07 -12.83
N VAL A 163 -17.75 -0.37 -12.05
CA VAL A 163 -17.57 -1.00 -10.73
C VAL A 163 -16.93 -2.38 -10.88
N THR A 164 -17.43 -3.22 -11.79
CA THR A 164 -16.87 -4.55 -12.04
C THR A 164 -15.42 -4.48 -12.51
N GLU A 165 -15.13 -3.66 -13.53
CA GLU A 165 -13.78 -3.48 -14.08
C GLU A 165 -12.80 -3.03 -12.99
N PHE A 166 -13.20 -2.04 -12.19
CA PHE A 166 -12.38 -1.52 -11.11
C PHE A 166 -12.11 -2.57 -10.04
N LEU A 167 -13.13 -3.28 -9.56
CA LEU A 167 -12.97 -4.31 -8.53
C LEU A 167 -12.16 -5.52 -9.04
N GLN A 168 -12.31 -5.90 -10.31
CA GLN A 168 -11.50 -6.93 -10.94
C GLN A 168 -10.04 -6.51 -11.05
N LYS A 169 -9.77 -5.28 -11.52
CA LYS A 169 -8.41 -4.72 -11.58
C LYS A 169 -7.76 -4.76 -10.20
N GLN A 170 -8.48 -4.31 -9.18
CA GLN A 170 -8.01 -4.32 -7.80
C GLN A 170 -7.74 -5.73 -7.27
N ALA A 171 -8.66 -6.67 -7.46
CA ALA A 171 -8.48 -8.05 -7.00
C ALA A 171 -7.28 -8.73 -7.66
N ILE A 172 -7.12 -8.57 -8.98
CA ILE A 172 -5.97 -9.12 -9.72
C ILE A 172 -4.67 -8.44 -9.28
N GLY A 173 -4.68 -7.11 -9.15
CA GLY A 173 -3.53 -6.33 -8.72
C GLY A 173 -3.05 -6.74 -7.33
N TYR A 174 -3.95 -6.79 -6.35
CA TYR A 174 -3.60 -7.21 -4.99
C TYR A 174 -3.21 -8.69 -4.89
N PHE A 175 -3.77 -9.58 -5.71
CA PHE A 175 -3.29 -10.96 -5.79
C PHE A 175 -1.84 -11.03 -6.26
N ARG A 176 -1.50 -10.31 -7.34
CA ARG A 176 -0.12 -10.23 -7.87
C ARG A 176 0.83 -9.59 -6.88
N LEU A 177 0.41 -8.49 -6.24
CA LEU A 177 1.20 -7.82 -5.22
C LEU A 177 1.45 -8.74 -4.03
N LEU A 178 0.44 -9.49 -3.58
CA LEU A 178 0.58 -10.46 -2.50
C LEU A 178 1.58 -11.56 -2.86
N GLY A 179 1.52 -12.10 -4.08
CA GLY A 179 2.53 -13.04 -4.60
C GLY A 179 3.93 -12.44 -4.61
N LYS A 180 4.08 -11.19 -5.06
CA LYS A 180 5.37 -10.46 -5.07
C LYS A 180 5.95 -10.31 -3.66
N ILE A 181 5.17 -9.81 -2.69
CA ILE A 181 5.67 -9.53 -1.33
C ILE A 181 5.87 -10.80 -0.50
N THR A 182 5.07 -11.84 -0.72
CA THR A 182 5.22 -13.15 -0.04
C THR A 182 6.20 -14.08 -0.74
N ARG A 183 6.56 -13.76 -1.99
CA ARG A 183 7.41 -14.57 -2.88
C ARG A 183 6.85 -15.95 -3.18
N LEU A 184 5.54 -16.10 -3.09
CA LEU A 184 4.82 -17.30 -3.53
C LEU A 184 4.49 -17.18 -5.01
N ASN A 185 4.55 -18.31 -5.73
CA ASN A 185 3.98 -18.38 -7.08
C ASN A 185 2.43 -18.46 -6.99
N ASP A 186 1.77 -18.28 -8.14
CA ASP A 186 0.30 -18.21 -8.20
C ASP A 186 -0.38 -19.48 -7.65
N GLU A 187 0.21 -20.66 -7.88
CA GLU A 187 -0.32 -21.95 -7.41
C GLU A 187 -0.27 -22.05 -5.88
N LEU A 188 0.91 -21.85 -5.27
CA LEU A 188 1.08 -21.90 -3.81
C LEU A 188 0.33 -20.78 -3.12
N LEU A 189 0.30 -19.58 -3.71
CA LEU A 189 -0.49 -18.48 -3.19
C LEU A 189 -1.98 -18.84 -3.20
N SER A 190 -2.47 -19.47 -4.27
CA SER A 190 -3.85 -19.95 -4.36
C SER A 190 -4.14 -20.99 -3.28
N VAL A 191 -3.26 -21.98 -3.07
CA VAL A 191 -3.41 -22.98 -2.01
C VAL A 191 -3.44 -22.32 -0.63
N ALA A 192 -2.52 -21.39 -0.37
CA ALA A 192 -2.46 -20.64 0.88
C ALA A 192 -3.74 -19.82 1.14
N LEU A 193 -4.25 -19.13 0.11
CA LEU A 193 -5.49 -18.37 0.21
C LEU A 193 -6.72 -19.26 0.44
N HIS A 194 -6.81 -20.43 -0.21
CA HIS A 194 -7.89 -21.37 0.04
C HIS A 194 -7.86 -21.90 1.48
N GLN A 195 -6.67 -22.24 1.98
CA GLN A 195 -6.51 -22.67 3.38
C GLN A 195 -6.90 -21.54 4.35
N LEU A 196 -6.49 -20.30 4.06
CA LEU A 196 -6.87 -19.14 4.85
C LEU A 196 -8.38 -18.93 4.87
N LEU A 197 -9.03 -18.97 3.70
CA LEU A 197 -10.47 -18.77 3.56
C LEU A 197 -11.28 -19.88 4.25
N ASN A 198 -10.75 -21.09 4.35
CA ASN A 198 -11.36 -22.19 5.09
C ASN A 198 -11.39 -21.91 6.61
N ASP A 199 -10.31 -21.34 7.15
CA ASP A 199 -10.17 -21.11 8.58
C ASP A 199 -10.76 -19.75 9.03
N LEU A 200 -10.84 -18.79 8.09
CA LEU A 200 -11.27 -17.41 8.35
C LEU A 200 -12.64 -17.30 9.05
N PRO A 201 -13.71 -18.03 8.66
CA PRO A 201 -15.00 -17.93 9.33
C PRO A 201 -14.94 -18.32 10.81
N GLN A 202 -14.18 -19.36 11.14
CA GLN A 202 -14.04 -19.84 12.52
C GLN A 202 -13.28 -18.81 13.36
N ILE A 203 -12.15 -18.31 12.84
CA ILE A 203 -11.35 -17.27 13.48
C ILE A 203 -12.17 -15.98 13.67
N PHE A 204 -12.92 -15.57 12.66
CA PHE A 204 -13.76 -14.37 12.73
C PHE A 204 -14.83 -14.50 13.80
N ASN A 205 -15.53 -15.64 13.86
CA ASN A 205 -16.56 -15.90 14.87
C ASN A 205 -15.98 -16.00 16.29
N GLN A 206 -14.71 -16.42 16.45
CA GLN A 206 -14.02 -16.38 17.73
C GLN A 206 -13.71 -14.94 18.18
N TRP A 207 -13.29 -14.08 17.26
CA TRP A 207 -13.01 -12.68 17.57
C TRP A 207 -14.26 -11.84 17.80
N TYR A 208 -15.32 -12.15 17.06
CA TYR A 208 -16.55 -11.38 16.99
C TYR A 208 -17.77 -12.33 16.98
N PRO A 209 -18.11 -12.98 18.10
CA PRO A 209 -19.20 -13.96 18.16
C PRO A 209 -20.57 -13.37 17.82
N ASN A 210 -20.75 -12.06 18.02
CA ASN A 210 -21.96 -11.32 17.68
C ASN A 210 -21.81 -10.50 16.36
N GLY A 211 -20.77 -10.77 15.58
CA GLY A 211 -20.37 -9.96 14.44
C GLY A 211 -19.58 -8.71 14.85
N LEU A 212 -18.90 -8.13 13.86
CA LEU A 212 -18.17 -6.87 14.02
C LEU A 212 -19.19 -5.75 14.23
N ASN A 213 -19.13 -5.01 15.35
CA ASN A 213 -20.13 -4.00 15.70
C ASN A 213 -19.59 -2.59 15.42
N GLY A 214 -20.02 -2.00 14.31
CA GLY A 214 -19.70 -0.62 13.94
C GLY A 214 -18.66 -0.49 12.82
N THR A 215 -18.66 0.69 12.22
CA THR A 215 -17.70 1.14 11.18
C THR A 215 -16.86 2.31 11.70
N ASP A 216 -16.78 2.49 13.02
CA ASP A 216 -15.95 3.51 13.63
C ASP A 216 -14.46 3.12 13.58
N LEU A 217 -13.63 4.12 13.85
CA LEU A 217 -12.19 3.99 13.73
C LEU A 217 -11.58 3.00 14.73
N THR A 218 -12.10 2.98 15.96
CA THR A 218 -11.58 2.12 17.04
C THR A 218 -11.81 0.67 16.68
N THR A 219 -13.04 0.34 16.27
CA THR A 219 -13.42 -1.00 15.81
C THR A 219 -12.59 -1.44 14.60
N THR A 220 -12.38 -0.53 13.65
CA THR A 220 -11.58 -0.80 12.44
C THR A 220 -10.12 -1.13 12.78
N TYR A 221 -9.49 -0.32 13.63
CA TYR A 221 -8.11 -0.55 14.03
C TYR A 221 -7.93 -1.80 14.90
N GLU A 222 -8.89 -2.10 15.76
CA GLU A 222 -8.87 -3.34 16.54
C GLU A 222 -8.92 -4.56 15.61
N PHE A 223 -9.79 -4.52 14.60
CA PHE A 223 -9.86 -5.55 13.57
C PHE A 223 -8.53 -5.70 12.82
N GLU A 224 -7.94 -4.57 12.38
CA GLU A 224 -6.62 -4.56 11.72
C GLU A 224 -5.52 -5.20 12.56
N LYS A 225 -5.44 -4.86 13.85
CA LYS A 225 -4.45 -5.47 14.76
C LYS A 225 -4.65 -6.96 14.96
N LYS A 226 -5.89 -7.41 15.18
CA LYS A 226 -6.18 -8.86 15.34
C LYS A 226 -5.79 -9.63 14.09
N PHE A 227 -6.14 -9.08 12.93
CA PHE A 227 -5.84 -9.69 11.64
C PHE A 227 -4.33 -9.68 11.34
N GLU A 228 -3.62 -8.58 11.60
CA GLU A 228 -2.16 -8.52 11.51
C GLU A 228 -1.52 -9.60 12.38
N ASN A 229 -1.88 -9.66 13.67
CA ASN A 229 -1.32 -10.64 14.59
C ASN A 229 -1.57 -12.09 14.15
N GLN A 230 -2.70 -12.35 13.49
CA GLN A 230 -3.04 -13.68 12.99
C GLN A 230 -2.29 -14.05 11.72
N TYR A 231 -2.14 -13.12 10.79
CA TYR A 231 -1.73 -13.42 9.42
C TYR A 231 -0.35 -12.89 9.02
N CYS A 232 0.34 -12.12 9.88
CA CYS A 232 1.68 -11.57 9.60
C CYS A 232 2.70 -12.65 9.19
N GLY A 233 2.63 -13.82 9.84
CA GLY A 233 3.52 -14.96 9.57
C GLY A 233 2.88 -16.07 8.73
N PHE A 234 1.60 -15.95 8.34
CA PHE A 234 0.86 -17.04 7.70
C PHE A 234 1.53 -17.54 6.42
N PHE A 235 1.90 -16.61 5.53
CA PHE A 235 2.52 -16.95 4.25
C PHE A 235 3.96 -17.46 4.35
N SER A 236 4.57 -17.45 5.54
CA SER A 236 5.88 -18.07 5.78
C SER A 236 5.82 -19.59 5.88
N GLN A 237 4.61 -20.18 5.94
CA GLN A 237 4.39 -21.64 6.04
C GLN A 237 4.54 -22.35 4.68
N THR A 238 5.55 -22.00 3.88
CA THR A 238 5.77 -22.51 2.51
C THR A 238 5.78 -24.04 2.44
N ALA A 239 6.47 -24.71 3.37
CA ALA A 239 6.55 -26.17 3.42
C ALA A 239 5.15 -26.83 3.55
N ARG A 240 4.27 -26.24 4.36
CA ARG A 240 2.89 -26.71 4.53
C ARG A 240 2.07 -26.54 3.25
N PHE A 241 2.24 -25.42 2.56
CA PHE A 241 1.54 -25.18 1.29
C PHE A 241 2.00 -26.13 0.19
N HIS A 242 3.30 -26.42 0.13
CA HIS A 242 3.83 -27.46 -0.76
C HIS A 242 3.25 -28.83 -0.45
N GLU A 243 3.17 -29.21 0.83
CA GLU A 243 2.56 -30.48 1.24
C GLU A 243 1.09 -30.58 0.80
N LEU A 244 0.30 -29.53 1.05
CA LEU A 244 -1.10 -29.48 0.64
C LEU A 244 -1.25 -29.55 -0.88
N ASN A 245 -0.42 -28.82 -1.62
CA ASN A 245 -0.43 -28.84 -3.09
C ASN A 245 -0.11 -30.24 -3.63
N ASN A 246 0.84 -30.93 -3.00
CA ASN A 246 1.22 -32.29 -3.39
C ASN A 246 0.15 -33.31 -3.02
N ARG A 247 -0.57 -33.13 -1.91
CA ARG A 247 -1.72 -33.97 -1.55
C ARG A 247 -2.88 -33.85 -2.54
N SER A 248 -3.13 -32.66 -3.09
CA SER A 248 -4.13 -32.48 -4.16
C SER A 248 -3.73 -33.13 -5.50
N LYS A 249 -2.43 -33.37 -5.74
CA LYS A 249 -1.93 -34.06 -6.94
C LYS A 249 -2.14 -35.58 -6.92
N ILE A 250 -2.57 -36.16 -5.78
CA ILE A 250 -2.71 -37.63 -5.60
C ILE A 250 -3.85 -38.25 -6.44
N ASN A 251 -4.72 -37.46 -7.08
CA ASN A 251 -5.71 -37.99 -8.02
C ASN A 251 -5.33 -37.82 -9.51
N ALA A 252 -4.16 -37.23 -9.83
CA ALA A 252 -3.65 -37.12 -11.19
C ALA A 252 -2.93 -38.39 -11.67
N ASP A 253 -3.30 -39.55 -11.12
CA ASP A 253 -2.63 -40.82 -11.43
C ASP A 253 -2.92 -41.30 -12.87
N GLU A 254 -3.93 -40.73 -13.52
CA GLU A 254 -4.44 -41.20 -14.81
C GLU A 254 -3.82 -40.54 -16.06
N ASP A 255 -3.18 -39.36 -15.97
CA ASP A 255 -2.63 -38.67 -17.15
C ASP A 255 -1.10 -38.59 -17.17
N LYS A 256 -0.50 -39.44 -18.01
CA LYS A 256 0.95 -39.54 -18.23
C LYS A 256 1.54 -38.25 -18.82
N ALA A 257 0.78 -37.49 -19.61
CA ALA A 257 1.24 -36.22 -20.18
C ALA A 257 1.32 -35.13 -19.09
N LEU A 258 0.32 -35.09 -18.21
CA LEU A 258 0.30 -34.18 -17.07
C LEU A 258 1.45 -34.47 -16.09
N LYS A 259 1.78 -35.75 -15.84
CA LYS A 259 2.94 -36.14 -15.03
C LYS A 259 4.27 -35.64 -15.61
N VAL A 260 4.44 -35.70 -16.93
CA VAL A 260 5.66 -35.18 -17.59
C VAL A 260 5.75 -33.67 -17.41
N ILE A 261 4.66 -32.94 -17.62
CA ILE A 261 4.60 -31.48 -17.44
C ILE A 261 4.88 -31.09 -15.98
N ILE A 262 4.25 -31.78 -15.00
CA ILE A 262 4.49 -31.56 -13.57
C ILE A 262 5.96 -31.82 -13.21
N SER A 263 6.55 -32.91 -13.70
CA SER A 263 7.97 -33.22 -13.43
C SER A 263 8.94 -32.18 -14.03
N GLU A 264 8.52 -31.51 -15.10
CA GLU A 264 9.30 -30.45 -15.74
C GLU A 264 9.15 -29.12 -14.99
N ILE A 265 7.94 -28.78 -14.52
CA ILE A 265 7.67 -27.60 -13.68
C ILE A 265 8.34 -27.70 -12.31
N GLU A 266 8.35 -28.89 -11.71
CA GLU A 266 8.96 -29.16 -10.40
C GLU A 266 10.47 -29.41 -10.46
N GLU A 267 11.07 -29.40 -11.65
CA GLU A 267 12.49 -29.73 -11.88
C GLU A 267 12.90 -31.12 -11.37
N THR A 268 11.95 -32.05 -11.21
CA THR A 268 12.19 -33.43 -10.75
C THR A 268 12.47 -34.41 -11.89
N LYS A 269 12.29 -33.97 -13.14
CA LYS A 269 12.61 -34.75 -14.35
C LYS A 269 14.09 -35.12 -14.34
N ALA A 270 14.39 -36.40 -14.54
CA ALA A 270 15.77 -36.89 -14.65
C ALA A 270 16.48 -36.14 -15.78
N ILE A 271 17.47 -35.33 -15.40
CA ILE A 271 18.18 -34.46 -16.34
C ILE A 271 19.18 -35.32 -17.13
N ASP A 272 18.83 -35.65 -18.36
CA ASP A 272 19.75 -36.32 -19.27
C ASP A 272 20.88 -35.38 -19.75
N LYS A 273 21.89 -35.97 -20.38
CA LYS A 273 23.07 -35.24 -20.87
C LYS A 273 22.70 -34.18 -21.92
N SER A 274 21.69 -34.43 -22.75
CA SER A 274 21.21 -33.53 -23.80
C SER A 274 20.55 -32.28 -23.20
N TYR A 275 19.74 -32.44 -22.15
CA TYR A 275 19.09 -31.33 -21.46
C TYR A 275 20.11 -30.42 -20.77
N ARG A 276 21.17 -31.01 -20.19
CA ARG A 276 22.27 -30.23 -19.58
C ARG A 276 22.97 -29.35 -20.60
N GLU A 277 23.30 -29.91 -21.76
CA GLU A 277 24.05 -29.19 -22.79
C GLU A 277 23.20 -28.09 -23.44
N GLN A 278 21.88 -28.28 -23.54
CA GLN A 278 20.98 -27.37 -24.25
C GLN A 278 20.43 -26.23 -23.38
N TYR A 279 20.16 -26.45 -22.09
CA TYR A 279 19.39 -25.50 -21.27
C TYR A 279 20.16 -24.90 -20.07
N ILE A 280 21.16 -25.61 -19.52
CA ILE A 280 21.98 -25.09 -18.40
C ILE A 280 22.79 -23.83 -18.77
N PRO A 281 23.35 -23.69 -19.98
CA PRO A 281 24.05 -22.46 -20.36
C PRO A 281 23.16 -21.20 -20.33
N HIS A 282 21.83 -21.37 -20.30
CA HIS A 282 20.85 -20.28 -20.33
C HIS A 282 20.18 -20.03 -18.96
N LEU A 283 20.55 -20.77 -17.91
CA LEU A 283 19.90 -20.73 -16.60
C LEU A 283 20.46 -19.62 -15.68
N PHE A 284 20.39 -18.36 -16.11
CA PHE A 284 20.81 -17.21 -15.28
C PHE A 284 19.79 -16.82 -14.19
N LEU A 285 18.54 -17.28 -14.29
CA LEU A 285 17.43 -16.88 -13.41
C LEU A 285 17.38 -17.63 -12.05
N THR A 286 18.09 -18.75 -11.92
CA THR A 286 17.98 -19.65 -10.76
C THR A 286 18.82 -19.20 -9.56
N ILE A 287 19.88 -18.42 -9.81
CA ILE A 287 20.82 -17.99 -8.77
C ILE A 287 20.12 -17.06 -7.75
N HIS A 288 19.28 -16.14 -8.22
CA HIS A 288 18.57 -15.21 -7.34
C HIS A 288 17.60 -15.95 -6.41
N LYS A 289 16.77 -16.85 -6.93
CA LYS A 289 15.85 -17.67 -6.10
C LYS A 289 16.60 -18.53 -5.08
N ARG A 290 17.77 -19.05 -5.43
CA ARG A 290 18.59 -19.87 -4.52
C ARG A 290 19.16 -19.07 -3.35
N PHE A 291 19.65 -17.86 -3.59
CA PHE A 291 20.08 -16.96 -2.51
C PHE A 291 18.93 -16.58 -1.57
N MET A 292 17.69 -16.54 -2.06
CA MET A 292 16.51 -16.22 -1.25
C MET A 292 15.98 -17.40 -0.42
N THR A 293 16.26 -18.64 -0.84
CA THR A 293 15.67 -19.86 -0.25
C THR A 293 16.64 -20.66 0.63
N GLU A 294 17.95 -20.42 0.52
CA GLU A 294 18.97 -21.19 1.23
C GLU A 294 19.66 -20.31 2.32
N PRO A 295 19.28 -20.43 3.62
CA PRO A 295 19.80 -19.57 4.68
C PRO A 295 21.32 -19.67 4.90
N SER A 296 21.92 -20.80 4.52
CA SER A 296 23.37 -21.05 4.58
C SER A 296 24.15 -20.08 3.69
N LEU A 297 23.55 -19.56 2.61
CA LEU A 297 24.19 -18.62 1.70
C LEU A 297 24.35 -17.22 2.32
N ARG A 298 23.53 -16.88 3.32
CA ARG A 298 23.67 -15.64 4.08
C ARG A 298 24.97 -15.59 4.87
N SER A 299 25.37 -16.70 5.49
CA SER A 299 26.63 -16.77 6.25
C SER A 299 27.83 -16.99 5.34
N LYS A 300 27.66 -17.75 4.24
CA LYS A 300 28.76 -18.08 3.32
C LYS A 300 29.12 -16.96 2.34
N HIS A 301 28.12 -16.18 1.91
CA HIS A 301 28.28 -15.10 0.92
C HIS A 301 27.46 -13.86 1.31
N PRO A 302 27.76 -13.21 2.45
CA PRO A 302 26.90 -12.18 3.04
C PRO A 302 26.66 -10.97 2.12
N LEU A 303 27.69 -10.48 1.45
CA LEU A 303 27.57 -9.33 0.55
C LEU A 303 26.70 -9.64 -0.67
N LEU A 304 26.94 -10.78 -1.32
CA LEU A 304 26.15 -11.19 -2.48
C LEU A 304 24.71 -11.52 -2.06
N TYR A 305 24.52 -12.14 -0.90
CA TYR A 305 23.20 -12.36 -0.33
C TYR A 305 22.46 -11.03 -0.13
N HIS A 306 23.09 -10.01 0.45
CA HIS A 306 22.44 -8.71 0.66
C HIS A 306 22.14 -7.97 -0.64
N VAL A 307 23.02 -8.02 -1.64
CA VAL A 307 22.78 -7.40 -2.96
C VAL A 307 21.68 -8.14 -3.71
N MET A 308 21.69 -9.47 -3.70
CA MET A 308 20.66 -10.28 -4.36
C MET A 308 19.33 -10.21 -3.62
N CYS A 309 19.32 -10.04 -2.29
CA CYS A 309 18.10 -9.91 -1.52
C CYS A 309 17.53 -8.48 -1.47
N ALA A 310 18.30 -7.48 -1.94
CA ALA A 310 17.87 -6.10 -1.91
C ALA A 310 16.65 -5.89 -2.80
N LYS A 311 15.65 -5.18 -2.26
CA LYS A 311 14.48 -4.67 -2.98
C LYS A 311 14.95 -3.54 -3.95
N ASP A 312 14.04 -3.02 -4.77
CA ASP A 312 14.32 -2.04 -5.82
C ASP A 312 14.99 -0.74 -5.33
N GLU A 313 15.00 -0.47 -4.02
CA GLU A 313 15.61 0.73 -3.43
C GLU A 313 17.14 0.74 -3.57
N LEU A 314 17.82 -0.42 -3.54
CA LEU A 314 19.28 -0.46 -3.75
C LEU A 314 19.63 0.01 -5.17
N TRP A 315 18.84 -0.39 -6.16
CA TRP A 315 19.03 0.02 -7.55
C TRP A 315 18.66 1.48 -7.77
N SER A 316 17.83 2.05 -6.90
CA SER A 316 17.42 3.45 -6.94
C SER A 316 18.55 4.40 -6.51
N VAL A 317 19.58 3.91 -5.81
CA VAL A 317 20.79 4.67 -5.44
C VAL A 317 21.49 5.25 -6.66
N LYS A 318 21.40 4.60 -7.83
CA LYS A 318 21.98 5.11 -9.09
C LYS A 318 21.42 6.47 -9.51
N TYR A 319 20.23 6.84 -9.02
CA TYR A 319 19.60 8.13 -9.32
C TYR A 319 19.98 9.24 -8.33
N LEU A 320 20.60 8.91 -7.18
CA LEU A 320 21.00 9.92 -6.17
C LEU A 320 21.85 11.06 -6.73
N PRO A 321 22.84 10.83 -7.61
CA PRO A 321 23.63 11.93 -8.17
C PRO A 321 22.75 12.92 -8.96
N VAL A 322 21.81 12.41 -9.75
CA VAL A 322 20.89 13.23 -10.56
C VAL A 322 19.93 14.01 -9.66
N ILE A 323 19.39 13.36 -8.63
CA ILE A 323 18.54 14.02 -7.61
C ILE A 323 19.31 15.13 -6.91
N GLY A 324 20.55 14.85 -6.48
CA GLY A 324 21.40 15.84 -5.81
C GLY A 324 21.71 17.05 -6.69
N GLN A 325 21.98 16.83 -7.98
CA GLN A 325 22.18 17.93 -8.94
C GLN A 325 20.91 18.74 -9.18
N TRP A 326 19.76 18.08 -9.29
CA TRP A 326 18.48 18.77 -9.38
C TRP A 326 18.20 19.62 -8.14
N MET A 327 18.39 19.08 -6.94
CA MET A 327 18.24 19.82 -5.69
C MET A 327 19.19 21.01 -5.60
N LYS A 328 20.45 20.83 -6.03
CA LYS A 328 21.44 21.92 -6.12
C LYS A 328 20.94 23.02 -7.05
N HIS A 329 20.50 22.67 -8.26
CA HIS A 329 19.98 23.62 -9.24
C HIS A 329 18.78 24.40 -8.68
N VAL A 330 17.80 23.70 -8.11
CA VAL A 330 16.61 24.31 -7.52
C VAL A 330 16.98 25.27 -6.40
N TYR A 331 17.90 24.87 -5.52
CA TYR A 331 18.35 25.72 -4.42
C TYR A 331 19.06 26.98 -4.94
N PHE A 332 20.05 26.86 -5.82
CA PHE A 332 20.82 28.02 -6.29
C PHE A 332 20.01 28.98 -7.15
N HIS A 333 19.06 28.49 -7.97
CA HIS A 333 18.30 29.34 -8.88
C HIS A 333 16.97 29.85 -8.35
N PHE A 334 16.37 29.18 -7.36
CA PHE A 334 15.04 29.54 -6.87
C PHE A 334 15.04 29.94 -5.39
N SER A 335 15.98 29.45 -4.57
CA SER A 335 16.04 29.86 -3.16
C SER A 335 16.46 31.33 -3.07
N ARG A 336 15.55 32.17 -2.59
CA ARG A 336 15.76 33.63 -2.38
C ARG A 336 16.09 34.43 -3.65
N GLN A 337 15.97 33.84 -4.83
CA GLN A 337 16.23 34.50 -6.11
C GLN A 337 14.97 34.79 -6.93
N ILE A 338 13.86 34.10 -6.66
CA ILE A 338 12.56 34.38 -7.26
C ILE A 338 11.60 34.94 -6.22
N SER A 339 10.71 35.81 -6.67
CA SER A 339 9.64 36.36 -5.83
C SER A 339 8.56 35.32 -5.52
N GLN A 340 7.75 35.58 -4.51
CA GLN A 340 6.65 34.69 -4.12
C GLN A 340 5.59 34.55 -5.23
N GLN A 341 5.32 35.61 -6.00
CA GLN A 341 4.42 35.57 -7.17
C GLN A 341 4.99 34.76 -8.33
N GLU A 342 6.29 34.83 -8.58
CA GLU A 342 6.96 33.99 -9.59
C GLU A 342 6.96 32.52 -9.17
N CYS A 343 7.16 32.22 -7.89
CA CYS A 343 7.08 30.86 -7.37
C CYS A 343 5.68 30.24 -7.55
N GLN A 344 4.62 31.03 -7.35
CA GLN A 344 3.23 30.58 -7.50
C GLN A 344 2.83 30.32 -8.96
N SER A 345 3.46 30.99 -9.92
CA SER A 345 3.14 30.86 -11.35
C SER A 345 4.04 29.88 -12.09
N LYS A 346 5.16 29.47 -11.50
CA LYS A 346 6.17 28.61 -12.13
C LYS A 346 5.87 27.14 -11.91
N THR A 347 5.79 26.39 -13.01
CA THR A 347 5.53 24.95 -13.00
C THR A 347 6.82 24.13 -12.98
N ILE A 348 6.73 22.89 -12.49
CA ILE A 348 7.84 21.92 -12.51
C ILE A 348 8.34 21.70 -13.96
N ALA A 349 7.45 21.66 -14.94
CA ALA A 349 7.80 21.50 -16.34
C ALA A 349 8.68 22.64 -16.86
N GLN A 350 8.34 23.89 -16.53
CA GLN A 350 9.15 25.06 -16.88
C GLN A 350 10.52 25.04 -16.21
N ALA A 351 10.60 24.66 -14.94
CA ALA A 351 11.86 24.53 -14.22
C ALA A 351 12.78 23.45 -14.83
N ILE A 352 12.21 22.32 -15.26
CA ILE A 352 12.96 21.25 -15.94
C ILE A 352 13.45 21.72 -17.32
N GLU A 353 12.63 22.47 -18.06
CA GLU A 353 13.02 22.99 -19.38
C GLU A 353 14.15 24.02 -19.26
N GLU A 354 14.10 24.92 -18.27
CA GLU A 354 15.20 25.85 -17.97
C GLU A 354 16.50 25.11 -17.60
N TRP A 355 16.39 24.03 -16.83
CA TRP A 355 17.52 23.19 -16.44
C TRP A 355 18.15 22.49 -17.67
N LYS A 356 17.33 22.00 -18.60
CA LYS A 356 17.81 21.40 -19.86
C LYS A 356 18.50 22.42 -20.76
N GLN A 357 18.00 23.64 -20.83
CA GLN A 357 18.54 24.70 -21.70
C GLN A 357 19.86 25.28 -21.18
N LYS A 358 20.05 25.34 -19.85
CA LYS A 358 21.27 25.90 -19.22
C LYS A 358 22.39 24.86 -19.02
N GLY A 359 22.09 23.58 -19.24
CA GLY A 359 23.09 22.54 -19.44
C GLY A 359 23.65 21.91 -18.15
N TYR A 360 23.96 20.62 -18.27
CA TYR A 360 24.50 19.72 -17.25
C TYR A 360 25.99 19.98 -16.89
N GLY A 361 26.52 21.18 -17.13
CA GLY A 361 27.97 21.43 -17.10
C GLY A 361 28.43 22.87 -16.98
N SER A 362 27.61 23.78 -16.47
CA SER A 362 28.02 25.19 -16.25
C SER A 362 28.38 25.53 -14.80
N GLU A 363 28.67 24.55 -13.95
CA GLU A 363 29.19 24.76 -12.57
C GLU A 363 30.23 23.74 -12.16
#